data_AF-K1TXH1-F1
#
_entry.id   AF-K1TXH1-F1
#
_cell.length_a   1.000
_cell.length_b   1.000
_cell.length_c   1.000
_cell.angle_alpha   90.00
_cell.angle_beta   90.00
_cell.angle_gamma   90.00
#
_symmetry.space_group_name_H-M   'P 1'
#
loop_
_entity.id
_entity.type
_entity.pdbx_description
1 polymer ?
#
loop_
_entity_poly.entity_id
_entity_poly.type
_entity_poly.pdbx_seq_one_letter_code
_entity_poly.pdbx_strand_id
1 'polypeptide(L)' 'GHYGPDSYPAEQGFVPENVFLERLPEIAKNAIADACTGSNPRQPTQEEMEKLLKCCYYDTEVDF' A
#
# COMPACT_ATOMS: atom_id res chain seq x y z
N GLY A 1 -17.91 -9.21 3.18
CA GLY A 1 -16.85 -8.22 3.45
C GLY A 1 -15.59 -8.72 2.80
N HIS A 2 -14.72 -7.83 2.31
CA HIS A 2 -13.51 -8.23 1.58
C HIS A 2 -12.42 -8.88 2.47
N TYR A 3 -12.66 -8.99 3.77
CA TYR A 3 -11.74 -9.57 4.75
C TYR A 3 -11.94 -11.07 4.93
N GLY A 4 -10.84 -11.82 4.92
CA GLY A 4 -10.79 -13.22 5.32
C GLY A 4 -10.95 -13.40 6.84
N PRO A 5 -11.10 -14.65 7.32
CA PRO A 5 -11.33 -14.95 8.74
C PRO A 5 -10.21 -14.44 9.68
N ASP A 6 -9.00 -14.25 9.15
CA ASP A 6 -7.82 -13.78 9.90
C ASP A 6 -7.39 -12.36 9.51
N SER A 7 -8.25 -11.59 8.84
CA SER A 7 -7.98 -10.21 8.40
C SER A 7 -8.80 -9.21 9.21
N TYR A 8 -8.22 -8.04 9.47
CA TYR A 8 -8.87 -6.95 10.20
C TYR A 8 -9.09 -5.75 9.28
N PRO A 9 -10.19 -5.00 9.47
CA PRO A 9 -10.36 -3.71 8.80
C PRO A 9 -9.32 -2.70 9.28
N ALA A 10 -9.09 -1.65 8.49
CA ALA A 10 -8.04 -0.65 8.72
C ALA A 10 -8.08 -0.07 10.15
N GLU A 11 -9.26 0.22 10.67
CA GLU A 11 -9.49 0.82 11.99
C GLU A 11 -9.17 -0.11 13.16
N GLN A 12 -9.10 -1.42 12.91
CA GLN A 12 -8.77 -2.46 13.88
C GLN A 12 -7.40 -3.11 13.59
N GLY A 13 -6.76 -2.70 12.50
CA GLY A 13 -5.49 -3.25 12.03
C GLY A 13 -4.32 -2.95 12.97
N PHE A 14 -3.21 -3.66 12.76
CA PHE A 14 -2.02 -3.58 13.60
C PHE A 14 -1.26 -2.25 13.47
N VAL A 15 -1.43 -1.53 12.35
CA VAL A 15 -0.69 -0.31 12.04
C VAL A 15 -1.62 0.91 12.18
N PRO A 16 -1.40 1.81 13.15
CA PRO A 16 -2.17 3.04 13.28
C PRO A 16 -2.07 3.91 12.03
N GLU A 17 -3.16 4.56 11.64
CA GLU A 17 -3.26 5.34 10.40
C GLU A 17 -2.22 6.45 10.33
N ASN A 18 -2.02 7.18 11.43
CA ASN A 18 -1.03 8.25 11.48
C ASN A 18 0.40 7.73 11.24
N VAL A 19 0.74 6.54 11.75
CA VAL A 19 2.04 5.90 11.53
C VAL A 19 2.16 5.46 10.07
N PHE A 20 1.09 4.88 9.50
CA PHE A 20 1.06 4.51 8.09
C PHE A 20 1.29 5.73 7.18
N LEU A 21 0.53 6.81 7.37
CA LEU A 21 0.61 8.03 6.57
C LEU A 21 1.96 8.74 6.71
N GLU A 22 2.55 8.80 7.91
CA GLU A 22 3.88 9.38 8.13
C GLU A 22 4.97 8.61 7.37
N ARG A 23 4.85 7.29 7.28
CA ARG A 23 5.88 6.41 6.68
C ARG A 23 5.64 6.11 5.21
N LEU A 24 4.43 6.35 4.71
CA LEU A 24 4.00 6.02 3.35
C LEU A 24 4.98 6.48 2.25
N PRO A 25 5.50 7.74 2.24
CA PRO A 25 6.38 8.17 1.16
C PRO A 25 7.69 7.37 1.09
N GLU A 26 8.27 7.07 2.25
CA GLU A 26 9.52 6.33 2.35
C GLU A 26 9.32 4.84 2.05
N ILE A 27 8.20 4.25 2.48
CA ILE A 27 7.82 2.88 2.12
C ILE A 27 7.65 2.76 0.60
N ALA A 28 6.91 3.68 -0.03
CA ALA A 28 6.69 3.67 -1.47
C ALA A 28 8.00 3.82 -2.26
N LYS A 29 8.88 4.74 -1.85
CA LYS A 29 10.21 4.92 -2.45
C LYS A 29 11.06 3.64 -2.35
N ASN A 30 11.08 3.01 -1.17
CA ASN A 30 11.85 1.79 -0.96
C ASN A 30 11.26 0.61 -1.74
N ALA A 31 9.93 0.51 -1.85
CA ALA A 31 9.27 -0.49 -2.68
C ALA A 31 9.61 -0.32 -4.16
N ILE A 32 9.64 0.91 -4.68
CA ILE A 32 10.04 1.20 -6.07
C ILE A 32 11.50 0.82 -6.31
N ALA A 33 12.38 1.11 -5.36
CA ALA A 33 13.81 0.80 -5.46
C ALA A 33 14.12 -0.69 -5.27
N ASP A 34 13.15 -1.51 -4.87
CA ASP A 34 13.34 -2.94 -4.70
C ASP A 34 13.62 -3.61 -6.05
N ALA A 35 14.60 -4.52 -6.06
CA ALA A 35 15.01 -5.22 -7.28
C ALA A 35 13.86 -6.01 -7.92
N CYS A 36 12.88 -6.45 -7.13
CA CYS A 36 11.70 -7.14 -7.62
C CYS A 36 10.80 -6.21 -8.45
N THR A 37 10.72 -4.93 -8.10
CA THR A 37 9.88 -3.95 -8.82
C THR A 37 10.35 -3.74 -10.25
N GLY A 38 11.66 -3.80 -10.51
CA GLY A 38 12.20 -3.72 -11.88
C GLY A 38 11.71 -4.82 -12.83
N SER A 39 11.20 -5.93 -12.30
CA SER A 39 10.62 -7.03 -13.10
C SER A 39 9.11 -6.86 -13.36
N ASN A 40 8.45 -5.90 -12.71
CA ASN A 40 7.03 -5.64 -12.90
C ASN A 40 6.77 -5.01 -14.28
N PRO A 41 5.91 -5.59 -15.15
CA PRO A 41 5.62 -5.02 -16.48
C PRO A 41 5.03 -3.61 -16.43
N ARG A 42 4.44 -3.23 -15.29
CA ARG A 42 4.00 -1.86 -15.02
C ARG A 42 4.87 -1.27 -13.92
N GLN A 43 5.74 -0.33 -14.27
CA GLN A 43 6.56 0.42 -13.32
C GLN A 43 5.72 1.54 -12.70
N PRO A 44 5.41 1.49 -11.40
CA PRO A 44 4.66 2.56 -10.76
C PRO A 44 5.54 3.79 -10.54
N THR A 45 4.96 4.97 -10.68
CA THR A 45 5.53 6.20 -10.15
C THR A 45 5.44 6.23 -8.62
N GLN A 46 6.14 7.18 -7.97
CA GLN A 46 6.01 7.42 -6.52
C GLN A 46 4.54 7.59 -6.11
N GLU A 47 3.80 8.43 -6.84
CA GLU A 47 2.40 8.73 -6.54
C GLU A 47 1.49 7.50 -6.73
N GLU A 48 1.69 6.73 -7.80
CA GLU A 48 0.94 5.50 -8.03
C GLU A 48 1.22 4.45 -6.94
N MET A 49 2.48 4.28 -6.53
CA MET A 49 2.82 3.35 -5.44
C MET A 49 2.18 3.78 -4.11
N GLU A 50 2.20 5.08 -3.79
CA GLU A 50 1.51 5.59 -2.60
C GLU A 50 0.00 5.37 -2.65
N LYS A 51 -0.63 5.56 -3.82
CA LYS A 51 -2.05 5.25 -4.03
C LYS A 51 -2.34 3.76 -3.85
N LEU A 52 -1.51 2.88 -4.44
CA LEU A 52 -1.66 1.44 -4.30
C LEU A 52 -1.60 1.00 -2.83
N LEU A 53 -0.61 1.50 -2.08
CA LEU A 53 -0.46 1.21 -0.66
C LEU A 53 -1.66 1.72 0.16
N LYS A 54 -2.23 2.88 -0.20
CA LYS A 54 -3.48 3.38 0.42
C LYS A 54 -4.66 2.48 0.07
N CYS A 55 -4.79 2.01 -1.17
CA CYS A 55 -5.83 1.05 -1.55
C CYS A 55 -5.75 -0.21 -0.69
N CYS A 56 -4.53 -0.73 -0.46
CA CYS A 56 -4.30 -1.86 0.45
C CYS A 56 -4.66 -1.53 1.91
N TYR A 57 -4.27 -0.35 2.41
CA TYR A 57 -4.52 0.02 3.81
C TYR A 57 -6.00 0.21 4.11
N TYR A 58 -6.74 0.88 3.21
CA TYR A 58 -8.16 1.19 3.38
C TYR A 58 -9.12 0.16 2.77
N ASP A 59 -8.60 -0.93 2.20
CA ASP A 59 -9.40 -1.94 1.48
C ASP A 59 -10.30 -1.32 0.40
N THR A 60 -9.70 -0.51 -0.46
CA THR A 60 -10.40 0.13 -1.60
C THR A 60 -9.88 -0.40 -2.93
N GLU A 61 -10.72 -0.33 -3.96
CA GLU A 61 -10.36 -0.80 -5.30
C GLU A 61 -9.23 0.04 -5.92
N VAL A 62 -8.49 -0.58 -6.85
CA VAL A 62 -7.46 0.07 -7.66
C VAL A 62 -8.05 0.35 -9.04
N ASP A 63 -8.21 1.61 -9.41
CA ASP A 63 -8.88 2.05 -10.64
C ASP A 63 -7.99 2.88 -11.59
N PHE A 64 -6.67 2.90 -11.35
CA PHE A 64 -5.70 3.71 -12.07
C PHE A 64 -4.62 2.90 -12.81
#